data_AF-A0A813GU25-F1
#
_entry.id   AF-A0A813GU25-F1
#
_cell.length_a   1.000
_cell.length_b   1.000
_cell.length_c   1.000
_cell.angle_alpha   90.00
_cell.angle_beta   90.00
_cell.angle_gamma   90.00
#
_symmetry.space_group_name_H-M   'P 1'
#
loop_
_entity.id
_entity.type
_entity.pdbx_description
1 polymer ?
#
loop_
_entity_poly.entity_id
_entity_poly.type
_entity_poly.pdbx_seq_one_letter_code
_entity_poly.pdbx_strand_id
1 'polypeptide(L)'
;AAGVQDPSFVPGHVEAGSGTTEPQHYELRTLFQWLVDNVDLTRQVIFECGHGEGQVVVGGRRVLLQRMATWQLADGGLKLSVPLELQAEISGLLSTSRQRGRLEEAQVQRLAKAWELVGAEVVSATVGTPEPAIFLVHRESAQAVVVAQWPSIEFARCPTGGAGPLSAA
;
A
#
# COMPACT_ATOMS: atom_id res chain seq x y z
N ALA A 1 16.48 -15.26 53.48
CA ALA A 1 16.50 -14.74 52.10
C ALA A 1 15.44 -15.50 51.31
N ALA A 2 14.34 -14.85 50.92
CA ALA A 2 13.27 -15.47 50.14
C ALA A 2 13.22 -14.76 48.78
N GLY A 3 13.47 -15.52 47.72
CA GLY A 3 13.48 -15.03 46.34
C GLY A 3 12.04 -14.79 45.86
N VAL A 4 11.83 -13.62 45.27
CA VAL A 4 10.59 -13.25 44.57
C VAL A 4 10.49 -14.11 43.31
N GLN A 5 9.40 -14.87 43.19
CA GLN A 5 9.08 -15.62 41.98
C GLN A 5 8.48 -14.65 40.96
N ASP A 6 9.06 -14.64 39.77
CA ASP A 6 8.66 -13.84 38.62
C ASP A 6 7.22 -14.20 38.17
N PRO A 7 6.24 -13.28 38.23
CA PRO A 7 4.95 -13.51 37.60
C PRO A 7 5.10 -13.18 36.11
N SER A 8 5.43 -14.18 35.30
CA SER A 8 5.34 -14.05 33.85
C SER A 8 3.90 -13.72 33.46
N PHE A 9 3.67 -12.48 33.00
CA PHE A 9 2.39 -11.99 32.49
C PHE A 9 2.11 -12.39 31.03
N VAL A 10 2.91 -13.30 30.47
CA VAL A 10 2.70 -13.76 29.09
C VAL A 10 1.85 -15.04 29.14
N PRO A 11 0.60 -15.03 28.62
CA PRO A 11 -0.22 -16.23 28.56
C PRO A 11 0.51 -17.34 27.80
N GLY A 12 0.70 -18.50 28.42
CA GLY A 12 1.46 -19.64 27.85
C GLY A 12 0.85 -20.22 26.57
N HIS A 13 -0.38 -19.83 26.23
CA HIS A 13 -1.01 -20.09 24.94
C HIS A 13 -1.74 -18.85 24.46
N VAL A 14 -1.05 -18.06 23.65
CA VAL A 14 -1.70 -17.13 22.72
C VAL A 14 -1.91 -17.89 21.42
N GLU A 15 -3.07 -18.54 21.28
CA GLU A 15 -3.53 -18.99 19.96
C GLU A 15 -4.25 -17.82 19.29
N ALA A 16 -3.59 -17.21 18.30
CA ALA A 16 -4.27 -16.31 17.38
C ALA A 16 -5.28 -17.14 16.57
N GLY A 17 -6.57 -16.83 16.77
CA GLY A 17 -7.71 -17.65 16.36
C GLY A 17 -7.62 -18.22 14.94
N SER A 18 -7.69 -19.55 14.84
CA SER A 18 -8.02 -20.27 13.62
C SER A 18 -9.52 -20.20 13.41
N GLY A 19 -10.00 -19.16 12.70
CA GLY A 19 -11.44 -19.05 12.48
C GLY A 19 -11.84 -17.86 11.62
N THR A 20 -12.30 -18.20 10.41
CA THR A 20 -12.97 -17.34 9.41
C THR A 20 -12.04 -16.48 8.55
N THR A 21 -12.27 -16.52 7.23
CA THR A 21 -11.69 -15.63 6.21
C THR A 21 -12.23 -14.19 6.30
N GLU A 22 -13.14 -13.92 7.23
CA GLU A 22 -13.82 -12.63 7.41
C GLU A 22 -12.93 -11.45 7.83
N PRO A 23 -11.90 -11.58 8.70
CA PRO A 23 -11.12 -10.41 9.12
C PRO A 23 -10.33 -9.83 7.95
N GLN A 24 -9.78 -10.68 7.08
CA GLN A 24 -9.04 -10.26 5.89
C GLN A 24 -9.94 -9.52 4.88
N HIS A 25 -11.21 -9.93 4.74
CA HIS A 25 -12.16 -9.25 3.86
C HIS A 25 -12.44 -7.83 4.36
N TYR A 26 -12.63 -7.67 5.66
CA TYR A 26 -12.88 -6.38 6.29
C TYR A 26 -11.68 -5.43 6.15
N GLU A 27 -10.47 -5.92 6.40
CA GLU A 27 -9.23 -5.15 6.24
C GLU A 27 -9.03 -4.69 4.80
N LEU A 28 -9.20 -5.60 3.84
CA LEU A 28 -9.05 -5.29 2.42
C LEU A 28 -10.08 -4.26 1.95
N ARG A 29 -11.35 -4.44 2.35
CA ARG A 29 -12.42 -3.48 2.07
C ARG A 29 -12.08 -2.09 2.61
N THR A 30 -11.63 -2.04 3.86
CA THR A 30 -11.27 -0.78 4.54
C THR A 30 -10.11 -0.09 3.83
N LEU A 31 -9.07 -0.85 3.46
CA LEU A 31 -7.94 -0.33 2.71
C LEU A 31 -8.37 0.23 1.35
N PHE A 32 -9.12 -0.53 0.54
CA PHE A 32 -9.54 -0.05 -0.77
C PHE A 32 -10.48 1.14 -0.67
N GLN A 33 -11.38 1.18 0.31
CA GLN A 33 -12.22 2.35 0.54
C GLN A 33 -11.36 3.57 0.86
N TRP A 34 -10.37 3.44 1.74
CA TRP A 34 -9.44 4.52 2.04
C TRP A 34 -8.63 4.95 0.81
N LEU A 35 -8.21 4.02 -0.07
CA LEU A 35 -7.54 4.34 -1.33
C LEU A 35 -8.44 5.11 -2.30
N VAL A 36 -9.73 4.73 -2.39
CA VAL A 36 -10.72 5.43 -3.21
C VAL A 36 -10.84 6.90 -2.80
N ASP A 37 -10.78 7.16 -1.49
CA ASP A 37 -10.95 8.50 -0.94
C ASP A 37 -9.67 9.34 -1.01
N ASN A 38 -8.48 8.71 -0.95
CA ASN A 38 -7.22 9.42 -0.77
C ASN A 38 -6.28 9.44 -1.98
N VAL A 39 -6.43 8.55 -2.97
CA VAL A 39 -5.47 8.49 -4.09
C VAL A 39 -5.76 9.56 -5.16
N ASP A 40 -4.73 10.28 -5.59
CA ASP A 40 -4.81 11.20 -6.73
C ASP A 40 -4.42 10.48 -8.03
N LEU A 41 -5.42 10.04 -8.79
CA LEU A 41 -5.22 9.38 -10.08
C LEU A 41 -4.78 10.33 -11.21
N THR A 42 -4.78 11.65 -10.98
CA THR A 42 -4.41 12.64 -12.02
C THR A 42 -2.90 12.75 -12.22
N ARG A 43 -2.12 12.38 -11.19
CA ARG A 43 -0.65 12.47 -11.21
C ARG A 43 -0.05 11.10 -11.03
N GLN A 44 0.52 10.59 -12.10
CA GLN A 44 1.19 9.29 -12.12
C GLN A 44 2.68 9.48 -12.44
N VAL A 45 3.53 8.69 -11.78
CA VAL A 45 4.92 8.48 -12.20
C VAL A 45 5.14 7.00 -12.44
N ILE A 46 5.94 6.66 -13.46
CA ILE A 46 6.37 5.29 -13.73
C ILE A 46 7.84 5.17 -13.34
N PHE A 47 8.19 4.09 -12.66
CA PHE A 47 9.56 3.80 -12.25
C PHE A 47 9.87 2.31 -12.34
N GLU A 48 11.15 1.97 -12.33
CA GLU A 48 11.63 0.59 -12.30
C GLU A 48 12.28 0.31 -10.94
N CYS A 49 11.98 -0.83 -10.31
CA CYS A 49 12.59 -1.25 -9.04
C CYS A 49 13.60 -2.36 -9.25
N GLY A 50 14.78 -2.19 -8.65
CA GLY A 50 15.91 -3.09 -8.83
C GLY A 50 16.46 -3.02 -10.25
N HIS A 51 17.77 -3.16 -10.42
CA HIS A 51 18.42 -3.08 -11.74
C HIS A 51 18.15 -4.34 -12.59
N GLY A 52 16.88 -4.70 -12.80
CA GLY A 52 16.42 -5.84 -13.61
C GLY A 52 15.85 -7.03 -12.82
N GLU A 53 16.25 -7.23 -11.56
CA GLU A 53 15.75 -8.38 -10.78
C GLU A 53 14.42 -8.07 -10.07
N GLY A 54 14.27 -6.88 -9.50
CA GLY A 54 13.02 -6.40 -8.89
C GLY A 54 12.39 -7.31 -7.83
N GLN A 55 13.11 -8.32 -7.32
CA GLN A 55 12.55 -9.30 -6.38
C GLN A 55 12.72 -8.82 -4.95
N VAL A 56 11.65 -8.88 -4.16
CA VAL A 56 11.69 -8.65 -2.71
C VAL A 56 10.98 -9.77 -1.97
N VAL A 57 11.34 -10.00 -0.70
CA VAL A 57 10.68 -11.00 0.15
C VAL A 57 9.74 -10.29 1.11
N VAL A 58 8.45 -10.60 1.04
CA VAL A 58 7.38 -10.01 1.86
C VAL A 58 6.57 -11.14 2.47
N GLY A 59 6.48 -11.19 3.81
CA GLY A 59 5.75 -12.25 4.51
C GLY A 59 6.23 -13.67 4.16
N GLY A 60 7.53 -13.85 3.89
CA GLY A 60 8.11 -15.13 3.47
C GLY A 60 7.86 -15.52 2.01
N ARG A 61 7.19 -14.67 1.21
CA ARG A 61 6.97 -14.89 -0.22
C ARG A 61 7.85 -13.98 -1.05
N ARG A 62 8.36 -14.50 -2.18
CA ARG A 62 9.06 -13.70 -3.18
C ARG A 62 8.02 -12.99 -4.04
N VAL A 63 8.14 -11.67 -4.16
CA VAL A 63 7.29 -10.84 -5.00
C VAL A 63 8.12 -10.02 -5.98
N LEU A 64 7.53 -9.72 -7.13
CA LEU A 64 8.16 -9.00 -8.24
C LEU A 64 7.65 -7.56 -8.29
N LEU A 65 8.57 -6.62 -8.13
CA LEU A 65 8.39 -5.19 -8.25
C LEU A 65 9.28 -4.68 -9.39
N GLN A 66 8.97 -5.01 -10.64
CA GLN A 66 9.81 -4.61 -11.78
C GLN A 66 9.48 -3.20 -12.25
N ARG A 67 8.38 -3.01 -12.97
CA ARG A 67 7.96 -1.71 -13.49
C ARG A 67 6.65 -1.32 -12.85
N MET A 68 6.65 -0.19 -12.15
CA MET A 68 5.57 0.21 -11.26
C MET A 68 5.04 1.59 -11.66
N ALA A 69 3.72 1.73 -11.65
CA ALA A 69 3.01 3.00 -11.65
C ALA A 69 2.81 3.45 -10.20
N THR A 70 3.08 4.71 -9.88
CA THR A 70 2.83 5.27 -8.55
C THR A 70 1.96 6.52 -8.61
N TRP A 71 1.04 6.62 -7.66
CA TRP A 71 0.19 7.78 -7.42
C TRP A 71 0.38 8.29 -6.00
N GLN A 72 0.29 9.60 -5.84
CA GLN A 72 0.35 10.23 -4.54
C GLN A 72 -0.98 10.07 -3.80
N LEU A 73 -0.92 9.83 -2.49
CA LEU A 73 -2.09 9.91 -1.62
C LEU A 73 -2.16 11.27 -0.94
N ALA A 74 -3.37 11.68 -0.56
CA ALA A 74 -3.64 12.96 0.10
C ALA A 74 -2.85 13.17 1.40
N ASP A 75 -2.52 12.08 2.12
CA ASP A 75 -1.82 12.09 3.42
C ASP A 75 -0.31 12.41 3.35
N GLY A 76 0.09 13.36 2.51
CA GLY A 76 1.35 14.11 2.63
C GLY A 76 2.66 13.36 2.40
N GLY A 77 2.64 12.05 2.17
CA GLY A 77 3.86 11.27 1.94
C GLY A 77 3.63 9.85 1.43
N LEU A 78 2.47 9.25 1.67
CA LEU A 78 2.14 7.91 1.19
C LEU A 78 1.87 7.90 -0.32
N LYS A 79 2.22 6.77 -0.93
CA LYS A 79 2.10 6.50 -2.36
C LYS A 79 1.51 5.12 -2.59
N LEU A 80 0.66 5.00 -3.60
CA LEU A 80 0.12 3.75 -4.08
C LEU A 80 0.93 3.35 -5.30
N SER A 81 1.72 2.28 -5.17
CA SER A 81 2.54 1.74 -6.26
C SER A 81 1.95 0.43 -6.75
N VAL A 82 1.64 0.33 -8.04
CA VAL A 82 0.98 -0.81 -8.68
C VAL A 82 1.84 -1.30 -9.85
N PRO A 83 1.97 -2.61 -10.09
CA PRO A 83 2.63 -3.13 -11.29
C PRO A 83 2.01 -2.51 -12.56
N LEU A 84 2.83 -2.12 -13.52
CA LEU A 84 2.38 -1.40 -14.70
C LEU A 84 1.28 -2.17 -15.46
N GLU A 85 1.36 -3.50 -15.46
CA GLU A 85 0.40 -4.41 -16.08
C GLU A 85 -0.99 -4.35 -15.42
N LEU A 86 -1.05 -4.01 -14.13
CA LEU A 86 -2.28 -3.92 -13.34
C LEU A 86 -2.77 -2.47 -13.19
N GLN A 87 -2.04 -1.50 -13.73
CA GLN A 87 -2.34 -0.07 -13.57
C GLN A 87 -3.77 0.27 -14.01
N ALA A 88 -4.17 -0.17 -15.20
CA ALA A 88 -5.49 0.14 -15.76
C ALA A 88 -6.63 -0.50 -14.95
N GLU A 89 -6.42 -1.73 -14.47
CA GLU A 89 -7.38 -2.45 -13.64
C GLU A 89 -7.59 -1.74 -12.28
N ILE A 90 -6.51 -1.44 -11.57
CA ILE A 90 -6.58 -0.80 -10.25
C ILE A 90 -7.12 0.63 -10.36
N SER A 91 -6.64 1.43 -11.30
CA SER A 91 -7.14 2.80 -11.49
C SER A 91 -8.61 2.82 -11.92
N GLY A 92 -9.03 1.88 -12.77
CA GLY A 92 -10.43 1.70 -13.18
C GLY A 92 -11.33 1.28 -12.02
N LEU A 93 -10.87 0.34 -11.18
CA LEU A 93 -11.55 -0.06 -9.96
C LEU A 93 -11.76 1.15 -9.03
N LEU A 94 -10.70 1.87 -8.69
CA LEU A 94 -10.75 3.02 -7.78
C LEU A 94 -11.64 4.14 -8.33
N SER A 95 -11.56 4.41 -9.64
CA SER A 95 -12.41 5.41 -10.31
C SER A 95 -13.89 5.03 -10.28
N THR A 96 -14.21 3.76 -10.57
CA THR A 96 -15.59 3.27 -10.57
C THR A 96 -16.18 3.27 -9.16
N SER A 97 -15.40 2.85 -8.16
CA SER A 97 -15.81 2.88 -6.76
C SER A 97 -16.02 4.31 -6.26
N ARG A 98 -15.17 5.26 -6.69
CA ARG A 98 -15.35 6.70 -6.38
C ARG A 98 -16.66 7.24 -6.94
N GLN A 99 -16.96 6.95 -8.21
CA GLN A 99 -18.22 7.40 -8.84
C GLN A 99 -19.46 6.82 -8.14
N ARG A 100 -19.36 5.60 -7.61
CA ARG A 100 -20.43 4.93 -6.88
C ARG A 100 -20.47 5.29 -5.38
N GLY A 101 -19.43 5.95 -4.86
CA GLY A 101 -19.25 6.25 -3.45
C GLY A 101 -18.98 5.03 -2.55
N ARG A 102 -18.76 3.84 -3.12
CA ARG A 102 -18.45 2.61 -2.38
C ARG A 102 -17.85 1.53 -3.29
N LEU A 103 -17.07 0.64 -2.68
CA LEU A 103 -16.65 -0.61 -3.30
C LEU A 103 -17.78 -1.66 -3.23
N GLU A 104 -18.03 -2.40 -4.31
CA GLU A 104 -19.06 -3.44 -4.31
C GLU A 104 -18.60 -4.70 -3.59
N GLU A 105 -19.51 -5.36 -2.86
CA GLU A 105 -19.19 -6.55 -2.07
C GLU A 105 -18.63 -7.69 -2.94
N ALA A 106 -19.19 -7.91 -4.13
CA ALA A 106 -18.69 -8.92 -5.07
C ALA A 106 -17.25 -8.62 -5.55
N GLN A 107 -16.86 -7.34 -5.62
CA GLN A 107 -15.49 -6.94 -5.96
C GLN A 107 -14.55 -7.20 -4.77
N VAL A 108 -14.96 -6.84 -3.55
CA VAL A 108 -14.19 -7.13 -2.31
C VAL A 108 -13.90 -8.62 -2.21
N GLN A 109 -14.92 -9.48 -2.37
CA GLN A 109 -14.77 -10.93 -2.28
C GLN A 109 -13.81 -11.47 -3.34
N ARG A 110 -13.88 -10.95 -4.57
CA ARG A 110 -12.94 -11.34 -5.64
C ARG A 110 -11.51 -10.94 -5.28
N LEU A 111 -11.33 -9.72 -4.79
CA LEU A 111 -10.02 -9.22 -4.38
C LEU A 111 -9.46 -10.03 -3.21
N ALA A 112 -10.25 -10.32 -2.18
CA ALA A 112 -9.81 -11.08 -1.02
C ALA A 112 -9.43 -12.53 -1.36
N LYS A 113 -10.07 -13.11 -2.38
CA LYS A 113 -9.71 -14.42 -2.90
C LYS A 113 -8.36 -14.41 -3.65
N ALA A 114 -8.07 -13.36 -4.40
CA ALA A 114 -6.89 -13.28 -5.26
C ALA A 114 -5.67 -12.64 -4.57
N TRP A 115 -5.90 -11.78 -3.60
CA TRP A 115 -4.88 -10.96 -2.96
C TRP A 115 -4.77 -11.26 -1.47
N GLU A 116 -3.57 -11.06 -0.95
CA GLU A 116 -3.25 -11.18 0.46
C GLU A 116 -2.66 -9.88 0.99
N LEU A 117 -3.16 -9.38 2.11
CA LEU A 117 -2.67 -8.17 2.74
C LEU A 117 -1.56 -8.54 3.71
N VAL A 118 -0.39 -7.93 3.55
CA VAL A 118 0.80 -8.20 4.35
C VAL A 118 1.41 -6.87 4.79
N GLY A 119 1.53 -6.66 6.09
CA GLY A 119 2.35 -5.58 6.64
C GLY A 119 3.83 -5.97 6.63
N ALA A 120 4.69 -5.07 6.17
CA ALA A 120 6.13 -5.28 6.15
C ALA A 120 6.89 -3.95 6.30
N GLU A 121 8.21 -4.03 6.43
CA GLU A 121 9.09 -2.88 6.42
C GLU A 121 9.91 -2.88 5.13
N VAL A 122 10.06 -1.71 4.51
CA VAL A 122 10.89 -1.49 3.32
C VAL A 122 12.05 -0.60 3.69
N VAL A 123 13.27 -1.02 3.37
CA VAL A 123 14.46 -0.21 3.58
C VAL A 123 14.76 0.58 2.31
N SER A 124 14.61 1.90 2.39
CA SER A 124 15.00 2.79 1.28
C SER A 124 16.52 2.81 1.14
N ALA A 125 17.03 2.63 -0.08
CA ALA A 125 18.46 2.73 -0.37
C ALA A 125 19.06 4.12 -0.06
N THR A 126 18.22 5.16 0.00
CA THR A 126 18.67 6.54 0.21
C THR A 126 18.77 6.91 1.69
N VAL A 127 17.79 6.47 2.49
CA VAL A 127 17.68 6.86 3.91
C VAL A 127 18.27 5.78 4.82
N GLY A 128 18.27 4.52 4.38
CA GLY A 128 18.75 3.38 5.16
C GLY A 128 17.87 3.01 6.36
N THR A 129 16.79 3.74 6.61
CA THR A 129 15.83 3.46 7.67
C THR A 129 14.71 2.56 7.15
N PRO A 130 14.27 1.55 7.91
CA PRO A 130 13.08 0.79 7.59
C PRO A 130 11.84 1.69 7.70
N GLU A 131 10.98 1.63 6.69
CA GLU A 131 9.70 2.35 6.64
C GLU A 131 8.55 1.34 6.59
N PRO A 132 7.44 1.59 7.31
CA PRO A 132 6.29 0.71 7.27
C PRO A 132 5.63 0.76 5.88
N ALA A 133 5.24 -0.42 5.38
CA ALA A 133 4.59 -0.60 4.11
C ALA A 133 3.49 -1.66 4.20
N ILE A 134 2.41 -1.44 3.45
CA ILE A 134 1.35 -2.42 3.25
C ILE A 134 1.51 -2.98 1.85
N PHE A 135 1.58 -4.31 1.75
CA PHE A 135 1.62 -5.02 0.49
C PHE A 135 0.29 -5.75 0.28
N LEU A 136 -0.26 -5.62 -0.92
CA LEU A 136 -1.26 -6.54 -1.43
C LEU A 136 -0.53 -7.48 -2.38
N VAL A 137 -0.31 -8.72 -1.95
CA VAL A 137 0.41 -9.74 -2.71
C VAL A 137 -0.59 -10.61 -3.46
N HIS A 138 -0.45 -10.70 -4.78
CA HIS A 138 -1.28 -11.59 -5.59
C HIS A 138 -0.85 -13.04 -5.34
N ARG A 139 -1.81 -13.90 -4.97
CA ARG A 139 -1.54 -15.27 -4.52
C ARG A 139 -0.96 -16.16 -5.63
N GLU A 140 -1.26 -15.87 -6.89
CA GLU A 140 -0.88 -16.73 -8.02
C GLU A 140 0.28 -16.19 -8.86
N SER A 141 0.41 -14.87 -9.01
CA SER A 141 1.34 -14.25 -9.97
C SER A 141 2.62 -13.68 -9.35
N ALA A 142 2.75 -13.73 -8.01
CA ALA A 142 3.84 -13.09 -7.27
C ALA A 142 3.97 -11.56 -7.51
N GLN A 143 2.95 -10.91 -8.08
CA GLN A 143 2.90 -9.46 -8.19
C GLN A 143 2.43 -8.84 -6.86
N ALA A 144 2.83 -7.60 -6.60
CA ALA A 144 2.36 -6.90 -5.42
C ALA A 144 2.03 -5.43 -5.69
N VAL A 145 0.93 -4.96 -5.10
CA VAL A 145 0.62 -3.54 -4.94
C VAL A 145 1.15 -3.09 -3.58
N VAL A 146 1.72 -1.89 -3.52
CA VAL A 146 2.41 -1.37 -2.34
C VAL A 146 1.82 -0.02 -1.94
N VAL A 147 1.55 0.15 -0.64
CA VAL A 147 1.23 1.44 -0.02
C VAL A 147 2.33 1.76 0.98
N ALA A 148 3.15 2.77 0.67
CA ALA A 148 4.30 3.17 1.49
C ALA A 148 4.72 4.62 1.16
N GLN A 149 5.67 5.19 1.90
CA GLN A 149 6.32 6.45 1.50
C GLN A 149 7.33 6.23 0.36
N TRP A 150 7.86 5.01 0.27
CA TRP A 150 8.63 4.51 -0.85
C TRP A 150 7.75 4.35 -2.11
N PRO A 151 8.28 4.66 -3.31
CA PRO A 151 9.63 5.15 -3.60
C PRO A 151 9.79 6.64 -3.31
N SER A 152 11.02 7.13 -3.06
CA SER A 152 11.33 8.56 -2.83
C SER A 152 11.26 9.44 -4.08
N ILE A 153 10.26 9.20 -4.95
CA ILE A 153 10.01 9.96 -6.17
C ILE A 153 9.27 11.25 -5.82
N GLU A 154 9.77 12.37 -6.33
CA GLU A 154 9.08 13.65 -6.26
C GLU A 154 8.04 13.74 -7.39
N PHE A 155 6.79 13.99 -7.03
CA PHE A 155 5.76 14.38 -8.00
C PHE A 155 5.95 15.86 -8.31
N ALA A 156 5.99 16.21 -9.59
CA ALA A 156 6.07 17.61 -10.01
C ALA A 156 4.96 18.41 -9.30
N ARG A 157 5.34 19.41 -8.51
CA ARG A 157 4.38 20.33 -7.93
C ARG A 157 3.73 21.08 -9.07
N CYS A 158 2.41 20.99 -9.22
CA CYS A 158 1.71 21.96 -10.04
C CYS A 158 2.04 23.34 -9.45
N PRO A 159 2.60 24.29 -10.23
CA PRO A 159 2.88 25.62 -9.72
C PRO A 159 1.56 26.19 -9.24
N THR A 160 1.38 26.27 -7.92
CA THR A 160 0.29 27.01 -7.32
C THR A 160 0.44 28.41 -7.88
N GLY A 161 -0.51 28.81 -8.75
CA GLY A 161 -0.50 30.09 -9.44
C GLY A 161 -0.29 31.20 -8.42
N GLY A 162 0.96 31.64 -8.30
CA GLY A 162 1.32 32.77 -7.49
C GLY A 162 0.75 33.98 -8.19
N ALA A 163 -0.47 34.37 -7.81
CA ALA A 163 -0.93 35.73 -7.95
C ALA A 163 -0.01 36.60 -7.07
N GLY A 164 1.16 36.93 -7.61
CA GLY A 164 1.99 38.00 -7.05
C GLY A 164 1.17 39.29 -7.08
N PRO A 165 1.18 40.09 -6.01
CA PRO A 165 0.50 41.38 -6.03
C PRO A 165 1.10 42.23 -7.15
N LEU A 166 0.26 42.68 -8.08
CA LEU A 166 0.55 43.76 -9.00
C LEU A 166 0.89 44.99 -8.16
N SER A 167 2.18 45.22 -7.91
CA SER A 167 2.67 46.48 -7.36
C SER A 167 2.60 47.50 -8.50
N ALA A 168 1.52 48.28 -8.51
CA ALA A 168 1.45 49.49 -9.31
C ALA A 168 2.46 50.50 -8.74
N ALA A 169 3.32 51.01 -9.61
CA ALA A 169 4.14 52.20 -9.39
C ALA A 169 3.59 53.34 -10.23
#